data_AF-A0A2G9Q0L7-F1
#
_entry.id   AF-A0A2G9Q0L7-F1
#
_cell.length_a   1.000
_cell.length_b   1.000
_cell.length_c   1.000
_cell.angle_alpha   90.00
_cell.angle_beta   90.00
_cell.angle_gamma   90.00
#
_symmetry.space_group_name_H-M   'P 1'
#
loop_
_entity.id
_entity.type
_entity.pdbx_description
1 polymer ?
#
loop_
_entity_poly.entity_id
_entity_poly.type
_entity_poly.pdbx_seq_one_letter_code
_entity_poly.pdbx_strand_id
1 'polypeptide(L)'
;MTAARSDGGLSFPDLTKYYQATQLRTLASWFTQRSYNKWTEIEKLWMAPVHPNHMLWNAEVKVGSTQLLGPMLHLSTLWRKLSRLYKLRSESSLLTSFLYNLRLPAGLTHQMSYPWATRNLFHFGHLVHPCTRRLLSFTELQKKFDLPRQVFYGYLQIRHYAQSIAPNLQFSAPSPFEGLMLEGSTRRGLISDIYRILNSYNFTDHSKHPYMTRWERFLGEEIPESTWKTIWTQAAKSSLCTLYKENAYKVLFFWYMTP
;
A
#
# COMPACT_ATOMS: atom_id res chain seq x y z
N MET A 1 7.17 -2.38 -23.57
CA MET A 1 8.50 -2.91 -23.19
C MET A 1 8.56 -3.48 -21.78
N THR A 2 7.88 -2.88 -20.80
CA THR A 2 7.86 -3.29 -19.37
C THR A 2 6.88 -4.44 -19.03
N ALA A 3 6.08 -4.89 -20.00
CA ALA A 3 5.18 -6.02 -19.82
C ALA A 3 5.95 -7.34 -19.57
N ALA A 4 5.26 -8.33 -18.99
CA ALA A 4 5.84 -9.65 -18.75
C ALA A 4 6.24 -10.32 -20.09
N ARG A 5 7.22 -11.22 -20.04
CA ARG A 5 7.64 -12.02 -21.22
C ARG A 5 6.47 -12.83 -21.81
N SER A 6 5.49 -13.19 -21.00
CA SER A 6 4.26 -13.86 -21.43
C SER A 6 3.36 -12.96 -22.29
N ASP A 7 3.41 -11.64 -22.09
CA ASP A 7 2.49 -10.68 -22.70
C ASP A 7 3.17 -9.87 -23.82
N GLY A 8 4.34 -10.34 -24.26
CA GLY A 8 5.14 -9.68 -25.29
C GLY A 8 5.90 -8.45 -24.82
N GLY A 9 6.30 -8.40 -23.55
CA GLY A 9 7.31 -7.47 -23.07
C GLY A 9 8.66 -8.13 -22.85
N LEU A 10 9.71 -7.33 -22.70
CA LEU A 10 11.07 -7.82 -22.47
C LEU A 10 11.32 -8.18 -20.99
N SER A 11 10.27 -8.13 -20.14
CA SER A 11 10.36 -8.22 -18.68
C SER A 11 11.29 -7.16 -18.07
N PHE A 12 11.46 -6.02 -18.73
CA PHE A 12 12.17 -4.90 -18.13
C PHE A 12 11.36 -4.35 -16.95
N PRO A 13 11.98 -4.15 -15.78
CA PRO A 13 11.33 -3.48 -14.67
C PRO A 13 10.86 -2.10 -15.11
N ASP A 14 9.64 -1.73 -14.77
CA ASP A 14 9.20 -0.35 -14.87
C ASP A 14 9.98 0.46 -13.83
N LEU A 15 11.00 1.19 -14.30
CA LEU A 15 11.90 1.98 -13.45
C LEU A 15 11.13 2.99 -12.61
N THR A 16 10.00 3.52 -13.11
CA THR A 16 9.19 4.49 -12.37
C THR A 16 8.48 3.85 -11.21
N LYS A 17 7.85 2.68 -11.41
CA LYS A 17 7.22 1.91 -10.33
C LYS A 17 8.24 1.33 -9.36
N TYR A 18 9.41 0.93 -9.86
CA TYR A 18 10.50 0.47 -9.01
C TYR A 18 10.98 1.59 -8.10
N TYR A 19 11.19 2.79 -8.64
CA TYR A 19 11.51 3.99 -7.87
C TYR A 19 10.39 4.34 -6.86
N GLN A 20 9.12 4.23 -7.23
CA GLN A 20 8.01 4.43 -6.30
C GLN A 20 8.03 3.38 -5.17
N ALA A 21 8.31 2.12 -5.48
CA ALA A 21 8.42 1.05 -4.50
C ALA A 21 9.58 1.27 -3.51
N THR A 22 10.71 1.80 -3.95
CA THR A 22 11.83 2.14 -3.05
C THR A 22 11.45 3.27 -2.09
N GLN A 23 10.71 4.28 -2.55
CA GLN A 23 10.22 5.36 -1.68
C GLN A 23 9.17 4.85 -0.68
N LEU A 24 8.24 3.99 -1.11
CA LEU A 24 7.25 3.38 -0.24
C LEU A 24 7.86 2.47 0.83
N ARG A 25 8.98 1.80 0.52
CA ARG A 25 9.74 1.03 1.50
C ARG A 25 10.16 1.89 2.70
N THR A 26 10.48 3.16 2.48
CA THR A 26 10.87 4.07 3.58
C THR A 26 9.73 4.26 4.57
N LEU A 27 8.47 4.23 4.12
CA LEU A 27 7.30 4.28 5.00
C LEU A 27 7.20 3.07 5.93
N ALA A 28 7.64 1.89 5.50
CA ALA A 28 7.66 0.69 6.34
C ALA A 28 8.52 0.88 7.60
N SER A 29 9.54 1.73 7.53
CA SER A 29 10.38 2.06 8.69
C SER A 29 9.58 2.78 9.79
N TRP A 30 8.55 3.54 9.40
CA TRP A 30 7.68 4.20 10.36
C TRP A 30 6.83 3.18 11.13
N PHE A 31 6.44 2.04 10.54
CA PHE A 31 5.67 0.99 11.25
C PHE A 31 6.50 0.14 12.22
N THR A 32 7.82 0.23 12.14
CA THR A 32 8.69 -0.64 12.94
C THR A 32 8.95 0.02 14.32
N GLN A 33 8.67 -0.71 15.40
CA GLN A 33 8.95 -0.25 16.77
C GLN A 33 10.45 -0.04 16.99
N ARG A 34 11.28 -0.99 16.56
CA ARG A 34 12.73 -0.85 16.56
C ARG A 34 13.17 -0.11 15.30
N SER A 35 13.66 1.11 15.51
CA SER A 35 14.35 1.87 14.48
C SER A 35 15.69 1.21 14.21
N TYR A 36 15.97 0.89 12.95
CA TYR A 36 17.34 0.60 12.48
C TYR A 36 17.97 1.82 11.80
N ASN A 37 17.17 2.83 11.48
CA ASN A 37 17.57 4.01 10.73
C ASN A 37 17.53 5.23 11.64
N LYS A 38 18.67 5.86 11.88
CA LYS A 38 18.80 7.11 12.66
C LYS A 38 17.86 8.22 12.18
N TRP A 39 17.61 8.28 10.86
CA TRP A 39 16.68 9.26 10.29
C TRP A 39 15.24 9.08 10.81
N THR A 40 14.78 7.84 10.91
CA THR A 40 13.46 7.52 11.45
C THR A 40 13.34 7.89 12.93
N GLU A 41 14.45 7.88 13.69
CA GLU A 41 14.47 8.35 15.08
C GLU A 41 14.29 9.86 15.16
N ILE A 42 15.00 10.60 14.30
CA ILE A 42 14.86 12.05 14.20
C ILE A 42 13.41 12.42 13.87
N GLU A 43 12.79 11.72 12.91
CA GLU A 43 11.39 11.93 12.53
C GLU A 43 10.41 11.61 13.68
N LYS A 44 10.66 10.51 14.42
CA LYS A 44 9.86 10.14 15.61
C LYS A 44 9.99 11.18 16.73
N LEU A 45 11.19 11.69 16.98
CA LEU A 45 11.44 12.73 17.98
C LEU A 45 10.81 14.06 17.59
N TRP A 46 10.90 14.44 16.31
CA TRP A 46 10.32 15.67 15.79
C TRP A 46 8.80 15.71 15.89
N MET A 47 8.15 14.56 15.71
CA MET A 47 6.70 14.45 15.76
C MET A 47 6.12 14.14 17.14
N ALA A 48 6.97 13.85 18.15
CA ALA A 48 6.51 13.49 19.48
C ALA A 48 5.54 14.56 20.04
N PRO A 49 4.39 14.17 20.62
CA PRO A 49 3.98 12.82 21.02
C PRO A 49 3.28 11.98 19.92
N VAL A 50 3.14 12.52 18.71
CA VAL A 50 2.46 11.85 17.59
C VAL A 50 3.44 10.98 16.80
N HIS A 51 3.05 9.75 16.46
CA HIS A 51 3.89 8.89 15.65
C HIS A 51 3.75 9.22 14.14
N PRO A 52 4.83 9.24 13.32
CA PRO A 52 4.76 9.52 11.87
C PRO A 52 3.73 8.71 11.08
N ASN A 53 3.53 7.42 11.41
CA ASN A 53 2.45 6.57 10.84
C ASN A 53 1.07 7.20 10.85
N HIS A 54 0.75 8.03 11.86
CA HIS A 54 -0.56 8.65 11.98
C HIS A 54 -0.84 9.59 10.80
N MET A 55 0.20 10.18 10.19
CA MET A 55 0.06 11.03 9.01
C MET A 55 -0.33 10.28 7.73
N LEU A 56 -0.01 8.99 7.65
CA LEU A 56 -0.25 8.20 6.44
C LEU A 56 -1.71 7.80 6.32
N TRP A 57 -2.36 7.51 7.45
CA TRP A 57 -3.69 6.91 7.49
C TRP A 57 -4.79 7.85 7.95
N ASN A 58 -4.45 8.92 8.68
CA ASN A 58 -5.43 9.92 9.10
C ASN A 58 -5.57 11.00 8.01
N ALA A 59 -6.82 11.37 7.69
CA ALA A 59 -7.09 12.37 6.66
C ALA A 59 -6.57 13.76 7.02
N GLU A 60 -6.54 14.07 8.33
CA GLU A 60 -6.14 15.37 8.87
C GLU A 60 -5.39 15.14 10.20
N VAL A 61 -4.15 15.64 10.29
CA VAL A 61 -3.34 15.64 11.51
C VAL A 61 -3.07 17.09 11.88
N LYS A 62 -3.28 17.51 13.14
CA LYS A 62 -2.78 18.81 13.62
C LYS A 62 -1.27 18.63 13.73
N VAL A 63 -0.56 18.95 12.67
CA VAL A 63 0.85 19.28 12.82
C VAL A 63 0.83 20.68 13.43
N GLY A 64 0.90 20.74 14.76
CA GLY A 64 0.91 22.01 15.48
C GLY A 64 2.09 22.83 14.99
N SER A 65 1.79 23.93 14.29
CA SER A 65 2.65 25.11 14.01
C SER A 65 4.10 24.89 13.52
N THR A 66 4.54 23.66 13.26
CA THR A 66 5.91 23.32 12.88
C THR A 66 5.91 22.75 11.48
N GLN A 67 6.71 23.38 10.61
CA GLN A 67 6.92 22.89 9.25
C GLN A 67 7.41 21.45 9.33
N LEU A 68 6.67 20.53 8.69
CA LEU A 68 7.13 19.16 8.50
C LEU A 68 8.52 19.18 7.87
N LEU A 69 9.39 18.25 8.28
CA LEU A 69 10.67 18.07 7.59
C LEU A 69 10.40 17.81 6.10
N GLY A 70 11.19 18.43 5.22
CA GLY A 70 11.04 18.32 3.77
C GLY A 70 10.85 16.87 3.26
N PRO A 71 11.66 15.89 3.72
CA PRO A 71 11.50 14.49 3.35
C PRO A 71 10.15 13.89 3.76
N MET A 72 9.62 14.23 4.94
CA MET A 72 8.33 13.73 5.42
C MET A 72 7.16 14.31 4.62
N LEU A 73 7.26 15.59 4.25
CA LEU A 73 6.29 16.23 3.37
C LEU A 73 6.31 15.58 1.98
N HIS A 74 7.49 15.29 1.44
CA HIS A 74 7.63 14.57 0.18
C HIS A 74 7.04 13.16 0.25
N LEU A 75 7.38 12.37 1.27
CA LEU A 75 6.87 11.00 1.43
C LEU A 75 5.35 10.96 1.64
N SER A 76 4.79 11.90 2.40
CA SER A 76 3.34 11.99 2.62
C SER A 76 2.55 12.46 1.38
N THR A 77 3.11 13.36 0.57
CA THR A 77 2.50 13.78 -0.70
C THR A 77 2.55 12.65 -1.73
N LEU A 78 3.70 11.99 -1.84
CA LEU A 78 3.88 10.80 -2.67
C LEU A 78 2.91 9.69 -2.26
N TRP A 79 2.83 9.38 -0.97
CA TRP A 79 1.91 8.39 -0.42
C TRP A 79 0.46 8.68 -0.78
N ARG A 80 -0.01 9.92 -0.60
CA ARG A 80 -1.37 10.32 -0.96
C ARG A 80 -1.65 10.16 -2.45
N LYS A 81 -0.68 10.49 -3.31
CA LYS A 81 -0.79 10.31 -4.77
C LYS A 81 -0.87 8.82 -5.12
N LEU A 82 0.06 8.01 -4.65
CA LEU A 82 0.14 6.58 -4.96
C LEU A 82 -1.05 5.80 -4.38
N SER A 83 -1.49 6.14 -3.17
CA SER A 83 -2.66 5.51 -2.53
C SER A 83 -3.95 5.74 -3.31
N ARG A 84 -4.10 6.92 -3.94
CA ARG A 84 -5.24 7.23 -4.81
C ARG A 84 -5.16 6.50 -6.14
N LEU A 85 -3.97 6.46 -6.75
CA LEU A 85 -3.75 5.84 -8.05
C LEU A 85 -3.91 4.32 -8.01
N TYR A 86 -3.34 3.67 -6.99
CA TYR A 86 -3.25 2.21 -6.88
C TYR A 86 -4.20 1.61 -5.83
N LYS A 87 -5.16 2.40 -5.30
CA LYS A 87 -6.09 2.01 -4.22
C LYS A 87 -5.41 1.22 -3.10
N LEU A 88 -4.22 1.67 -2.65
CA LEU A 88 -3.40 0.95 -1.67
C LEU A 88 -4.01 0.92 -0.27
N ARG A 89 -4.99 1.81 0.00
CA ARG A 89 -5.68 1.96 1.28
C ARG A 89 -7.04 1.29 1.24
N SER A 90 -7.33 0.47 2.24
CA SER A 90 -8.68 -0.05 2.47
C SER A 90 -9.60 1.07 2.99
N GLU A 91 -10.88 1.05 2.58
CA GLU A 91 -11.88 2.06 2.96
C GLU A 91 -12.03 2.19 4.49
N SER A 92 -11.82 1.09 5.21
CA SER A 92 -11.80 1.01 6.67
C SER A 92 -10.46 0.42 7.15
N SER A 93 -9.36 1.15 6.92
CA SER A 93 -8.02 0.68 7.29
C SER A 93 -7.88 0.39 8.79
N LEU A 94 -7.36 -0.78 9.14
CA LEU A 94 -7.03 -1.15 10.52
C LEU A 94 -5.86 -0.33 11.08
N LEU A 95 -5.06 0.28 10.19
CA LEU A 95 -3.91 1.12 10.53
C LEU A 95 -4.30 2.58 10.79
N THR A 96 -5.59 2.94 10.65
CA THR A 96 -6.06 4.25 11.06
C THR A 96 -5.83 4.44 12.55
N SER A 97 -5.17 5.54 12.90
CA SER A 97 -4.90 5.87 14.30
C SER A 97 -6.05 6.69 14.86
N PHE A 98 -6.54 6.27 16.02
CA PHE A 98 -7.59 7.00 16.74
C PHE A 98 -7.02 7.98 17.76
N LEU A 99 -5.73 7.90 18.08
CA LEU A 99 -5.08 8.87 18.96
C LEU A 99 -4.60 10.07 18.12
N TYR A 100 -4.86 11.29 18.61
CA TYR A 100 -4.48 12.56 17.98
C TYR A 100 -5.09 12.83 16.59
N ASN A 101 -6.20 12.18 16.24
CA ASN A 101 -6.95 12.44 15.02
C ASN A 101 -7.88 13.64 15.20
N LEU A 102 -7.89 14.57 14.25
CA LEU A 102 -8.69 15.81 14.34
C LEU A 102 -10.18 15.62 14.15
N ARG A 103 -10.57 14.52 13.54
CA ARG A 103 -11.99 14.19 13.33
C ARG A 103 -12.65 13.64 14.58
N LEU A 104 -11.86 13.24 15.58
CA LEU A 104 -12.36 12.93 16.91
C LEU A 104 -12.54 14.25 17.68
N PRO A 105 -13.68 14.45 18.38
CA PRO A 105 -13.93 15.68 19.10
C PRO A 105 -12.83 15.95 20.13
N ALA A 106 -12.57 17.23 20.41
CA ALA A 106 -11.52 17.72 21.32
C ALA A 106 -11.59 17.19 22.77
N GLY A 107 -12.60 16.36 23.10
CA GLY A 107 -12.75 15.69 24.39
C GLY A 107 -11.77 14.53 24.64
N LEU A 108 -11.05 14.04 23.63
CA LEU A 108 -9.86 13.20 23.82
C LEU A 108 -8.69 14.10 24.23
N THR A 109 -8.75 14.64 25.45
CA THR A 109 -7.65 15.38 26.07
C THR A 109 -6.44 14.45 26.24
N HIS A 110 -5.25 15.05 26.39
CA HIS A 110 -4.00 14.30 26.65
C HIS A 110 -4.13 13.31 27.83
N GLN A 111 -4.95 13.65 28.83
CA GLN A 111 -5.23 12.79 29.99
C GLN A 111 -6.03 11.53 29.61
N MET A 112 -6.96 11.66 28.65
CA MET A 112 -7.77 10.54 28.17
C MET A 112 -7.01 9.67 27.17
N SER A 113 -6.01 10.21 26.47
CA SER A 113 -5.14 9.44 25.55
C SER A 113 -4.00 8.72 26.25
N TYR A 114 -3.55 9.20 27.42
CA TYR A 114 -2.42 8.64 28.16
C TYR A 114 -2.55 7.15 28.52
N PRO A 115 -3.70 6.65 29.01
CA PRO A 115 -3.86 5.22 29.31
C PRO A 115 -3.78 4.32 28.07
N TRP A 116 -4.14 4.83 26.89
CA TRP A 116 -4.02 4.13 25.62
C TRP A 116 -2.58 4.14 25.12
N ALA A 117 -1.91 5.29 25.18
CA ALA A 117 -0.53 5.46 24.73
C ALA A 117 0.46 4.62 25.54
N THR A 118 0.30 4.58 26.88
CA THR A 118 1.13 3.74 27.78
C THR A 118 1.01 2.24 27.47
N ARG A 119 -0.13 1.81 26.92
CA ARG A 119 -0.39 0.42 26.51
C ARG A 119 -0.10 0.16 25.03
N ASN A 120 0.52 1.11 24.34
CA ASN A 120 0.80 1.07 22.90
C ASN A 120 -0.43 0.91 21.99
N LEU A 121 -1.61 1.34 22.46
CA LEU A 121 -2.87 1.26 21.72
C LEU A 121 -3.07 2.51 20.87
N PHE A 122 -2.48 2.53 19.66
CA PHE A 122 -2.59 3.67 18.74
C PHE A 122 -3.57 3.44 17.58
N HIS A 123 -3.75 2.21 17.13
CA HIS A 123 -4.46 1.87 15.88
C HIS A 123 -5.74 1.07 16.13
N PHE A 124 -6.71 1.18 15.23
CA PHE A 124 -7.95 0.39 15.28
C PHE A 124 -7.70 -1.11 15.23
N GLY A 125 -6.63 -1.57 14.57
CA GLY A 125 -6.24 -2.98 14.54
C GLY A 125 -6.06 -3.61 15.93
N HIS A 126 -5.74 -2.82 16.96
CA HIS A 126 -5.64 -3.34 18.34
C HIS A 126 -7.00 -3.45 19.04
N LEU A 127 -7.99 -2.68 18.59
CA LEU A 127 -9.35 -2.62 19.15
C LEU A 127 -10.32 -3.56 18.43
N VAL A 128 -9.90 -4.14 17.31
CA VAL A 128 -10.71 -5.01 16.48
C VAL A 128 -10.33 -6.47 16.74
N HIS A 129 -11.34 -7.34 16.79
CA HIS A 129 -11.10 -8.77 16.94
C HIS A 129 -10.44 -9.34 15.66
N PRO A 130 -9.33 -10.12 15.76
CA PRO A 130 -8.58 -10.60 14.59
C PRO A 130 -9.42 -11.40 13.58
N CYS A 131 -10.28 -12.30 14.07
CA CYS A 131 -11.09 -13.19 13.21
C CYS A 131 -12.43 -12.57 12.76
N THR A 132 -13.19 -11.97 13.68
CA THR A 132 -14.54 -11.45 13.40
C THR A 132 -14.54 -10.02 12.86
N ARG A 133 -13.39 -9.32 12.91
CA ARG A 133 -13.19 -7.94 12.43
C ARG A 133 -14.21 -6.91 12.95
N ARG A 134 -14.83 -7.24 14.08
CA ARG A 134 -15.73 -6.38 14.82
C ARG A 134 -14.94 -5.59 15.86
N LEU A 135 -15.34 -4.34 16.09
CA LEU A 135 -14.86 -3.56 17.22
C LEU A 135 -15.21 -4.26 18.55
N LEU A 136 -14.19 -4.51 19.39
CA LEU A 136 -14.36 -5.11 20.70
C LEU A 136 -15.13 -4.18 21.63
N SER A 137 -15.99 -4.75 22.48
CA SER A 137 -16.68 -4.00 23.53
C SER A 137 -15.69 -3.49 24.59
N PHE A 138 -16.08 -2.47 25.34
CA PHE A 138 -15.22 -1.92 26.39
C PHE A 138 -14.87 -2.95 27.47
N THR A 139 -15.79 -3.84 27.81
CA THR A 139 -15.57 -4.90 28.80
C THR A 139 -14.53 -5.92 28.33
N GLU A 140 -14.54 -6.27 27.04
CA GLU A 140 -13.52 -7.13 26.43
C GLU A 140 -12.16 -6.44 26.37
N LEU A 141 -12.12 -5.15 25.99
CA LEU A 141 -10.89 -4.36 25.98
C LEU A 141 -10.31 -4.19 27.39
N GLN A 142 -11.17 -3.99 28.39
CA GLN A 142 -10.77 -3.91 29.79
C GLN A 142 -10.15 -5.23 30.25
N LYS A 143 -10.74 -6.38 29.92
CA LYS A 143 -10.16 -7.69 30.25
C LYS A 143 -8.83 -7.92 29.53
N LYS A 144 -8.69 -7.45 28.29
CA LYS A 144 -7.51 -7.72 27.45
C LYS A 144 -6.31 -6.83 27.78
N PHE A 145 -6.55 -5.56 28.09
CA PHE A 145 -5.50 -4.53 28.22
C PHE A 145 -5.49 -3.86 29.60
N ASP A 146 -6.30 -4.32 30.54
CA ASP A 146 -6.44 -3.76 31.89
C ASP A 146 -6.68 -2.23 31.85
N LEU A 147 -7.70 -1.81 31.11
CA LEU A 147 -8.01 -0.40 30.91
C LEU A 147 -8.78 0.18 32.12
N PRO A 148 -8.43 1.41 32.57
CA PRO A 148 -9.14 2.08 33.64
C PRO A 148 -10.58 2.43 33.21
N ARG A 149 -11.55 2.35 34.13
CA ARG A 149 -12.96 2.67 33.81
C ARG A 149 -13.16 4.12 33.36
N GLN A 150 -12.27 5.02 33.78
CA GLN A 150 -12.25 6.43 33.43
C GLN A 150 -12.17 6.67 31.91
N VAL A 151 -11.55 5.75 31.14
CA VAL A 151 -11.44 5.91 29.67
C VAL A 151 -12.67 5.46 28.88
N PHE A 152 -13.74 5.01 29.55
CA PHE A 152 -14.97 4.54 28.90
C PHE A 152 -15.57 5.58 27.96
N TYR A 153 -15.63 6.85 28.39
CA TYR A 153 -16.16 7.91 27.55
C TYR A 153 -15.30 8.17 26.30
N GLY A 154 -13.97 8.08 26.44
CA GLY A 154 -13.05 8.14 25.31
C GLY A 154 -13.27 6.99 24.32
N TYR A 155 -13.53 5.77 24.84
CA TYR A 155 -13.90 4.63 24.00
C TYR A 155 -15.21 4.86 23.24
N LEU A 156 -16.23 5.49 23.83
CA LEU A 156 -17.46 5.83 23.11
C LEU A 156 -17.22 6.81 21.96
N GLN A 157 -16.36 7.80 22.15
CA GLN A 157 -15.95 8.73 21.08
C GLN A 157 -15.22 8.00 19.95
N ILE A 158 -14.28 7.10 20.30
CA ILE A 158 -13.58 6.25 19.32
C ILE A 158 -14.57 5.37 18.56
N ARG A 159 -15.54 4.77 19.26
CA ARG A 159 -16.59 3.93 18.65
C ARG A 159 -17.47 4.72 17.69
N HIS A 160 -17.87 5.94 18.05
CA HIS A 160 -18.64 6.82 17.17
C HIS A 160 -17.84 7.17 15.89
N TYR A 161 -16.54 7.45 16.03
CA TYR A 161 -15.67 7.65 14.87
C TYR A 161 -15.49 6.38 14.03
N ALA A 162 -15.41 5.20 14.66
CA ALA A 162 -15.38 3.93 13.95
C ALA A 162 -16.66 3.70 13.13
N GLN A 163 -17.82 4.13 13.62
CA GLN A 163 -19.09 4.04 12.87
C GLN A 163 -19.10 4.93 11.62
N SER A 164 -18.42 6.07 11.64
CA SER A 164 -18.33 6.95 10.46
C SER A 164 -17.34 6.44 9.42
N ILE A 165 -16.34 5.63 9.81
CA ILE A 165 -15.41 4.97 8.89
C ILE A 165 -16.00 3.67 8.34
N ALA A 166 -16.64 2.87 9.20
CA ALA A 166 -17.15 1.55 8.88
C ALA A 166 -18.62 1.43 9.32
N PRO A 167 -19.58 1.59 8.40
CA PRO A 167 -20.98 1.34 8.72
C PRO A 167 -21.11 -0.11 9.18
N ASN A 168 -21.73 -0.36 10.34
CA ASN A 168 -21.82 -1.64 11.05
C ASN A 168 -20.61 -2.05 11.92
N LEU A 169 -19.59 -1.21 12.11
CA LEU A 169 -18.41 -1.52 12.96
C LEU A 169 -17.65 -2.78 12.52
N GLN A 170 -17.78 -3.15 11.25
CA GLN A 170 -17.04 -4.23 10.61
C GLN A 170 -15.96 -3.64 9.73
N PHE A 171 -14.71 -3.94 10.07
CA PHE A 171 -13.58 -3.46 9.30
C PHE A 171 -13.26 -4.43 8.15
N SER A 172 -12.98 -3.87 6.99
CA SER A 172 -12.50 -4.58 5.81
C SER A 172 -11.16 -5.27 6.07
N ALA A 173 -10.86 -6.27 5.23
CA ALA A 173 -9.57 -6.93 5.24
C ALA A 173 -8.44 -5.92 5.00
N PRO A 174 -7.26 -6.11 5.62
CA PRO A 174 -6.12 -5.29 5.31
C PRO A 174 -5.77 -5.47 3.83
N SER A 175 -5.49 -4.35 3.16
CA SER A 175 -4.94 -4.37 1.79
C SER A 175 -3.62 -5.17 1.79
N PRO A 176 -3.23 -5.82 0.68
CA PRO A 176 -1.93 -6.50 0.58
C PRO A 176 -0.76 -5.61 1.02
N PHE A 177 -0.88 -4.31 0.75
CA PHE A 177 0.10 -3.32 1.21
C PHE A 177 0.07 -3.12 2.74
N GLU A 178 -1.13 -3.03 3.34
CA GLU A 178 -1.29 -2.89 4.80
C GLU A 178 -0.75 -4.11 5.55
N GLY A 179 -0.94 -5.33 5.00
CA GLY A 179 -0.34 -6.55 5.53
C GLY A 179 1.19 -6.47 5.55
N LEU A 180 1.81 -6.04 4.46
CA LEU A 180 3.27 -5.84 4.39
C LEU A 180 3.77 -4.78 5.39
N MET A 181 3.01 -3.71 5.62
CA MET A 181 3.39 -2.68 6.59
C MET A 181 3.31 -3.18 8.03
N LEU A 182 2.35 -4.05 8.35
CA LEU A 182 2.21 -4.69 9.66
C LEU A 182 3.36 -5.68 9.95
N GLU A 183 3.88 -6.36 8.94
CA GLU A 183 5.03 -7.27 9.07
C GLU A 183 6.37 -6.52 9.33
N GLY A 184 6.41 -5.22 9.04
CA GLY A 184 7.54 -4.34 9.35
C GLY A 184 8.65 -4.29 8.29
N SER A 185 9.61 -3.39 8.53
CA SER A 185 10.67 -3.04 7.56
C SER A 185 11.83 -4.05 7.44
N THR A 186 11.88 -5.06 8.30
CA THR A 186 13.03 -5.99 8.39
C THR A 186 12.98 -7.14 7.38
N ARG A 187 11.87 -7.28 6.65
CA ARG A 187 11.68 -8.36 5.68
C ARG A 187 12.53 -8.13 4.43
N ARG A 188 13.35 -9.13 4.07
CA ARG A 188 14.07 -9.16 2.79
C ARG A 188 13.06 -9.23 1.64
N GLY A 189 13.29 -8.46 0.57
CA GLY A 189 12.43 -8.45 -0.61
C GLY A 189 11.23 -7.48 -0.55
N LEU A 190 11.13 -6.62 0.48
CA LEU A 190 10.00 -5.70 0.62
C LEU A 190 9.79 -4.78 -0.61
N ILE A 191 10.87 -4.33 -1.26
CA ILE A 191 10.79 -3.52 -2.49
C ILE A 191 10.15 -4.35 -3.62
N SER A 192 10.56 -5.60 -3.79
CA SER A 192 10.03 -6.51 -4.80
C SER A 192 8.56 -6.82 -4.54
N ASP A 193 8.17 -7.00 -3.28
CA ASP A 193 6.79 -7.23 -2.87
C ASP A 193 5.91 -6.00 -3.14
N ILE A 194 6.37 -4.79 -2.78
CA ILE A 194 5.67 -3.54 -3.09
C ILE A 194 5.58 -3.36 -4.60
N TYR A 195 6.67 -3.58 -5.34
CA TYR A 195 6.69 -3.48 -6.80
C TYR A 195 5.69 -4.43 -7.45
N ARG A 196 5.57 -5.67 -6.94
CA ARG A 196 4.58 -6.64 -7.42
C ARG A 196 3.16 -6.16 -7.18
N ILE A 197 2.86 -5.54 -6.03
CA ILE A 197 1.55 -4.92 -5.76
C ILE A 197 1.27 -3.79 -6.75
N LEU A 198 2.22 -2.86 -6.93
CA LEU A 198 2.08 -1.76 -7.89
C LEU A 198 1.87 -2.28 -9.32
N ASN A 199 2.52 -3.39 -9.68
CA ASN A 199 2.39 -3.97 -11.01
C ASN A 199 1.08 -4.76 -11.20
N SER A 200 0.57 -5.42 -10.15
CA SER A 200 -0.72 -6.13 -10.22
C SER A 200 -1.90 -5.19 -10.47
N TYR A 201 -1.79 -3.93 -10.07
CA TYR A 201 -2.85 -2.94 -10.28
C TYR A 201 -2.97 -2.48 -11.74
N ASN A 202 -2.00 -2.81 -12.60
CA ASN A 202 -2.05 -2.54 -14.03
C ASN A 202 -2.85 -3.59 -14.85
N PHE A 203 -3.57 -4.52 -14.20
CA PHE A 203 -4.22 -5.63 -14.91
C PHE A 203 -5.59 -5.29 -15.55
N THR A 204 -6.04 -4.04 -15.52
CA THR A 204 -7.36 -3.67 -16.08
C THR A 204 -7.30 -2.96 -17.43
N ASP A 205 -6.22 -3.11 -18.18
CA ASP A 205 -6.24 -2.75 -19.58
C ASP A 205 -5.87 -3.98 -20.40
N HIS A 206 -6.86 -4.86 -20.60
CA HIS A 206 -6.90 -5.84 -21.69
C HIS A 206 -7.00 -5.11 -23.06
N SER A 207 -6.38 -3.94 -23.20
CA SER A 207 -6.27 -3.27 -24.47
C SER A 207 -5.26 -4.07 -25.30
N LYS A 208 -5.75 -4.65 -26.40
CA LYS A 208 -4.89 -5.35 -27.36
C LYS A 208 -3.71 -4.44 -27.68
N HIS A 209 -2.50 -4.94 -27.52
CA HIS A 209 -1.32 -4.13 -27.81
C HIS A 209 -1.32 -3.72 -29.30
N PRO A 210 -0.79 -2.54 -29.68
CA PRO A 210 -0.85 -2.05 -31.06
C PRO A 210 -0.30 -3.02 -32.11
N TYR A 211 0.69 -3.84 -31.74
CA TYR A 211 1.23 -4.88 -32.62
C TYR A 211 0.26 -6.04 -32.84
N MET A 212 -0.56 -6.40 -31.84
CA MET A 212 -1.59 -7.43 -31.97
C MET A 212 -2.64 -6.99 -32.97
N THR A 213 -3.15 -5.76 -32.84
CA THR A 213 -4.11 -5.18 -33.79
C THR A 213 -3.55 -5.12 -35.21
N ARG A 214 -2.24 -4.86 -35.36
CA ARG A 214 -1.57 -4.85 -36.67
C ARG A 214 -1.49 -6.24 -37.30
N TRP A 215 -1.19 -7.26 -36.51
CA TRP A 215 -1.21 -8.66 -36.96
C TRP A 215 -2.62 -9.13 -37.32
N GLU A 216 -3.62 -8.81 -36.50
CA GLU A 216 -5.03 -9.13 -36.79
C GLU A 216 -5.48 -8.48 -38.10
N ARG A 217 -5.08 -7.22 -38.34
CA ARG A 217 -5.35 -6.54 -39.61
C ARG A 217 -4.62 -7.17 -40.81
N PHE A 218 -3.39 -7.64 -40.61
CA PHE A 218 -2.60 -8.26 -41.68
C PHE A 218 -3.10 -9.66 -42.04
N LEU A 219 -3.48 -10.45 -41.05
CA LEU A 219 -3.97 -11.82 -41.22
C LEU A 219 -5.47 -11.87 -41.55
N GLY A 220 -6.23 -10.81 -41.26
CA GLY A 220 -7.68 -10.75 -41.49
C GLY A 220 -8.50 -11.52 -40.45
N GLU A 221 -7.89 -11.96 -39.36
CA GLU A 221 -8.53 -12.76 -38.30
C GLU A 221 -8.18 -12.21 -36.90
N GLU A 222 -9.11 -12.33 -35.96
CA GLU A 222 -8.83 -12.03 -34.54
C GLU A 222 -8.05 -13.16 -33.89
N ILE A 223 -6.94 -12.82 -33.23
CA ILE A 223 -6.11 -13.78 -32.53
C ILE A 223 -6.39 -13.65 -31.03
N PRO A 224 -6.88 -14.70 -30.36
CA PRO A 224 -7.19 -14.64 -28.94
C PRO A 224 -5.91 -14.46 -28.10
N GLU A 225 -6.04 -13.78 -26.96
CA GLU A 225 -4.91 -13.44 -26.07
C GLU A 225 -4.16 -14.69 -25.57
N SER A 226 -4.84 -15.83 -25.42
CA SER A 226 -4.24 -17.12 -25.07
C SER A 226 -3.26 -17.63 -26.12
N THR A 227 -3.58 -17.44 -27.40
CA THR A 227 -2.71 -17.81 -28.52
C THR A 227 -1.50 -16.88 -28.54
N TRP A 228 -1.69 -15.58 -28.30
CA TRP A 228 -0.57 -14.64 -28.14
C TRP A 228 0.40 -15.05 -27.03
N LYS A 229 -0.10 -15.42 -25.85
CA LYS A 229 0.74 -15.94 -24.74
C LYS A 229 1.53 -17.19 -25.15
N THR A 230 0.92 -18.06 -25.95
CA THR A 230 1.57 -19.27 -26.47
C THR A 230 2.69 -18.92 -27.46
N ILE A 231 2.43 -18.01 -28.39
CA ILE A 231 3.42 -17.52 -29.36
C ILE A 231 4.63 -16.91 -28.64
N TRP A 232 4.40 -16.04 -27.65
CA TRP A 232 5.47 -15.41 -26.89
C TRP A 232 6.29 -16.40 -26.05
N THR A 233 5.63 -17.38 -25.43
CA THR A 233 6.34 -18.42 -24.67
C THR A 233 7.16 -19.35 -25.57
N GLN A 234 6.67 -19.67 -26.77
CA GLN A 234 7.43 -20.44 -27.77
C GLN A 234 8.60 -19.63 -28.32
N ALA A 235 8.40 -18.36 -28.68
CA ALA A 235 9.47 -17.48 -29.16
C ALA A 235 10.59 -17.28 -28.12
N ALA A 236 10.25 -17.24 -26.82
CA ALA A 236 11.25 -17.16 -25.76
C ALA A 236 12.08 -18.46 -25.61
N LYS A 237 11.49 -19.61 -25.95
CA LYS A 237 12.08 -20.96 -25.84
C LYS A 237 12.73 -21.47 -27.13
N SER A 238 12.53 -20.79 -28.26
CA SER A 238 12.88 -21.29 -29.60
C SER A 238 14.38 -21.45 -29.87
N SER A 239 15.24 -20.72 -29.15
CA SER A 239 16.69 -20.78 -29.34
C SER A 239 17.43 -20.53 -28.03
N LEU A 240 18.73 -20.84 -27.96
CA LEU A 240 19.64 -20.38 -26.91
C LEU A 240 20.41 -19.12 -27.33
N CYS A 241 20.56 -18.90 -28.64
CA CYS A 241 21.27 -17.76 -29.20
C CYS A 241 20.42 -16.49 -29.10
N THR A 242 20.99 -15.45 -28.50
CA THR A 242 20.33 -14.15 -28.29
C THR A 242 19.89 -13.50 -29.60
N LEU A 243 20.68 -13.64 -30.67
CA LEU A 243 20.43 -13.00 -31.95
C LEU A 243 19.19 -13.60 -32.65
N TYR A 244 19.01 -14.92 -32.59
CA TYR A 244 17.80 -15.57 -33.13
C TYR A 244 16.55 -15.23 -32.30
N LYS A 245 16.66 -15.12 -30.98
CA LYS A 245 15.56 -14.64 -30.13
C LYS A 245 15.16 -13.21 -30.47
N GLU A 246 16.15 -12.34 -30.65
CA GLU A 246 15.93 -10.95 -31.00
C GLU A 246 15.21 -10.85 -32.35
N ASN A 247 15.65 -11.60 -33.37
CA ASN A 247 14.99 -11.63 -34.67
C ASN A 247 13.53 -12.12 -34.57
N ALA A 248 13.26 -13.16 -33.78
CA ALA A 248 11.89 -13.63 -33.53
C ALA A 248 11.02 -12.54 -32.89
N TYR A 249 11.56 -11.80 -31.90
CA TYR A 249 10.85 -10.67 -31.30
C TYR A 249 10.61 -9.52 -32.28
N LYS A 250 11.59 -9.20 -33.12
CA LYS A 250 11.45 -8.15 -34.15
C LYS A 250 10.35 -8.48 -35.16
N VAL A 251 10.21 -9.76 -35.54
CA VAL A 251 9.10 -10.23 -36.39
C VAL A 251 7.77 -10.07 -35.65
N LEU A 252 7.68 -10.52 -34.39
CA LEU A 252 6.44 -10.43 -33.61
C LEU A 252 5.99 -8.99 -33.36
N PHE A 253 6.93 -8.06 -33.13
CA PHE A 253 6.63 -6.63 -33.00
C PHE A 253 6.40 -5.90 -34.33
N PHE A 254 6.46 -6.61 -35.48
CA PHE A 254 6.27 -6.01 -36.80
C PHE A 254 7.32 -4.92 -37.14
N TRP A 255 8.55 -5.03 -36.62
CA TRP A 255 9.60 -4.01 -36.81
C TRP A 255 10.21 -4.01 -38.21
N TYR A 256 10.22 -5.14 -38.93
CA TYR A 256 10.79 -5.24 -40.27
C TYR A 256 9.85 -4.77 -41.39
N MET A 257 8.60 -4.48 -41.06
CA MET A 257 7.56 -4.10 -42.01
C MET A 257 7.04 -2.70 -41.68
N THR A 258 7.92 -1.73 -41.48
CA THR A 258 7.55 -0.33 -41.71
C THR A 258 7.56 -0.06 -43.22
N PRO A 259 6.65 0.77 -43.75
CA PRO A 259 6.59 1.10 -45.18
C PRO A 259 7.89 1.76 -45.67
#